data_AF-A0A931CSU4-F1
#
_entry.id   AF-A0A931CSU4-F1
#
_cell.length_a   1.000
_cell.length_b   1.000
_cell.length_c   1.000
_cell.angle_alpha   90.00
_cell.angle_beta   90.00
_cell.angle_gamma   90.00
#
_symmetry.space_group_name_H-M   'P 1'
#
loop_
_entity.id
_entity.type
_entity.pdbx_description
1 polymer ?
#
loop_
_entity_poly.entity_id
_entity_poly.type
_entity_poly.pdbx_seq_one_letter_code
_entity_poly.pdbx_strand_id
1 'polypeptide(L)' 'MVSMSRPQDDLLLGWTLVGEDWTLLGNKSGATRLGFALMLKFFELEARFVRSGAEFPDGAVSYVAEQVGVVEAGV' A
#
# COMPACT_ATOMS: atom_id res chain seq x y z
N MET A 1 18.63 -16.48 -14.17
CA MET A 1 17.46 -17.18 -13.61
C MET A 1 16.70 -16.16 -12.79
N VAL A 2 15.75 -15.44 -13.39
CA VAL A 2 14.90 -14.48 -12.66
C VAL A 2 13.93 -15.33 -11.86
N SER A 3 14.00 -15.25 -10.53
CA SER A 3 12.99 -15.87 -9.68
C SER A 3 11.68 -15.11 -9.95
N MET A 4 10.68 -15.77 -10.54
CA MET A 4 9.31 -15.22 -10.61
C MET A 4 8.77 -15.24 -9.19
N SER A 5 8.94 -14.12 -8.48
CA SER A 5 8.27 -13.88 -7.21
C SER A 5 6.76 -13.98 -7.45
N ARG A 6 6.03 -14.58 -6.51
CA ARG A 6 4.56 -14.67 -6.63
C ARG A 6 4.01 -13.27 -6.33
N PRO A 7 2.92 -12.82 -6.97
CA PRO A 7 2.36 -11.50 -6.70
C PRO A 7 2.10 -11.22 -5.21
N GLN A 8 1.72 -12.24 -4.44
CA GLN A 8 1.54 -12.12 -2.99
C GLN A 8 2.84 -11.85 -2.23
N ASP A 9 3.95 -12.44 -2.68
CA ASP A 9 5.26 -12.22 -2.06
C ASP A 9 5.74 -10.79 -2.34
N ASP A 10 5.47 -10.25 -3.55
CA ASP A 10 5.77 -8.86 -3.90
C ASP A 10 4.97 -7.87 -3.05
N LEU A 11 3.69 -8.17 -2.77
CA LEU A 11 2.88 -7.37 -1.85
C LEU A 11 3.43 -7.44 -0.41
N LEU A 12 3.83 -8.62 0.06
CA LEU A 12 4.42 -8.78 1.39
C LEU A 12 5.74 -8.00 1.52
N LEU A 13 6.57 -7.99 0.48
CA LEU A 13 7.87 -7.33 0.52
C LEU A 13 7.78 -5.81 0.35
N GLY A 14 6.88 -5.33 -0.53
CA GLY A 14 6.80 -3.92 -0.91
C GLY A 14 5.66 -3.13 -0.28
N TRP A 15 4.61 -3.79 0.20
CA TRP A 15 3.34 -3.15 0.59
C TRP A 15 2.91 -3.44 2.03
N THR A 16 3.69 -4.21 2.79
CA THR A 16 3.49 -4.32 4.24
C THR A 16 3.98 -3.06 4.96
N LEU A 17 3.12 -2.50 5.81
CA LEU A 17 3.43 -1.36 6.67
C LEU A 17 4.22 -1.84 7.89
N VAL A 18 5.40 -1.26 8.11
CA VAL A 18 6.33 -1.66 9.17
C VAL A 18 6.88 -0.46 9.92
N GLY A 19 7.20 -0.64 11.20
CA GLY A 19 7.96 0.34 11.99
C GLY A 19 7.44 1.78 11.88
N GLU A 20 8.26 2.65 11.29
CA GLU A 20 8.01 4.10 11.18
C GLU A 20 6.80 4.45 10.29
N ASP A 21 6.38 3.56 9.38
CA ASP A 21 5.18 3.75 8.56
C ASP A 21 3.96 4.08 9.45
N TRP A 22 3.83 3.37 10.57
CA TRP A 22 2.74 3.55 11.53
C TRP A 22 2.82 4.89 12.27
N THR A 23 4.02 5.40 12.51
CA THR A 23 4.23 6.74 13.09
C THR A 23 3.82 7.81 12.08
N LEU A 24 4.22 7.68 10.82
CA LEU A 24 3.86 8.62 9.74
C LEU A 24 2.35 8.66 9.48
N LEU A 25 1.67 7.51 9.65
CA LEU A 25 0.21 7.38 9.50
C LEU A 25 -0.58 7.82 10.74
N GLY A 26 0.06 8.06 11.88
CA GLY A 26 -0.58 8.17 13.19
C GLY A 26 -1.61 9.30 13.32
N ASN A 27 -1.47 10.36 12.52
CA ASN A 27 -2.42 11.49 12.50
C ASN A 27 -3.55 11.36 11.46
N LYS A 28 -3.61 10.25 10.71
CA LYS A 28 -4.63 9.98 9.69
C LYS A 28 -5.60 8.91 10.16
N SER A 29 -6.82 8.90 9.63
CA SER A 29 -7.85 7.88 9.89
C SER A 29 -8.62 7.52 8.63
N GLY A 30 -9.30 6.37 8.64
CA GLY A 30 -10.18 5.90 7.56
C GLY A 30 -9.55 5.96 6.17
N ALA A 31 -10.33 6.44 5.19
CA ALA A 31 -9.90 6.55 3.79
C ALA A 31 -8.66 7.44 3.61
N THR A 32 -8.47 8.48 4.45
CA THR A 32 -7.28 9.33 4.39
C THR A 32 -6.02 8.57 4.80
N ARG A 33 -6.12 7.68 5.78
CA ARG A 33 -4.99 6.81 6.18
C ARG A 33 -4.64 5.85 5.04
N LEU A 34 -5.64 5.21 4.42
CA LEU A 34 -5.43 4.31 3.29
C LEU A 34 -4.72 5.01 2.12
N GLY A 35 -5.25 6.15 1.67
CA GLY A 35 -4.64 6.90 0.57
C GLY A 35 -3.21 7.34 0.85
N PHE A 36 -2.93 7.78 2.08
CA PHE A 36 -1.57 8.16 2.48
C PHE A 36 -0.63 6.95 2.55
N ALA A 37 -1.08 5.82 3.09
CA ALA A 37 -0.30 4.58 3.15
C ALA A 37 0.09 4.09 1.75
N LEU A 38 -0.86 4.07 0.82
CA LEU A 38 -0.60 3.68 -0.58
C LEU A 38 0.43 4.61 -1.24
N MET A 39 0.29 5.92 -1.02
CA MET A 39 1.22 6.90 -1.58
C MET A 39 2.63 6.80 -0.96
N LEU A 40 2.72 6.52 0.34
CA LEU A 40 3.99 6.31 1.04
C LEU A 40 4.73 5.10 0.47
N LYS A 41 4.10 3.92 0.42
CA LYS A 41 4.72 2.70 -0.12
C LYS A 41 5.11 2.85 -1.58
N PHE A 42 4.27 3.50 -2.39
CA PHE A 42 4.60 3.78 -3.77
C PHE A 42 5.84 4.70 -3.89
N PHE A 43 5.92 5.76 -3.06
CA PHE A 43 7.06 6.65 -3.06
C PHE A 43 8.35 5.95 -2.62
N GLU A 44 8.29 5.03 -1.66
CA GLU A 44 9.44 4.23 -1.26
C GLU A 44 9.97 3.33 -2.39
N LEU A 45 9.07 2.73 -3.17
CA LEU A 45 9.42 1.82 -4.26
C LEU A 45 9.89 2.57 -5.53
N GLU A 46 9.23 3.68 -5.87
CA GLU A 46 9.38 4.34 -7.17
C GLU A 46 10.05 5.72 -7.09
N ALA A 47 10.35 6.22 -5.88
CA ALA A 47 10.92 7.55 -5.61
C ALA A 47 10.14 8.71 -6.27
N ARG A 48 8.83 8.53 -6.47
CA ARG A 48 7.91 9.51 -7.07
C ARG A 48 6.49 9.31 -6.57
N PHE A 49 5.63 10.28 -6.82
CA PHE A 49 4.20 10.15 -6.52
C PHE A 49 3.41 9.48 -7.63
N VAL A 50 2.33 8.81 -7.24
CA VAL A 50 1.33 8.22 -8.13
C VAL A 50 0.62 9.32 -8.92
N ARG A 51 0.35 9.07 -10.21
CA ARG A 51 -0.42 9.96 -11.09
C ARG A 51 -1.84 9.41 -11.33
N SER A 52 -2.00 8.10 -11.25
CA SER A 52 -3.29 7.41 -11.41
C SER A 52 -3.35 6.14 -10.55
N GLY A 53 -4.53 5.81 -10.03
CA GLY A 53 -4.74 4.59 -9.24
C GLY A 53 -4.46 3.28 -10.01
N ALA A 54 -4.44 3.32 -11.34
CA ALA A 54 -4.08 2.16 -12.18
C ALA A 54 -2.57 1.79 -12.11
N GLU A 55 -1.74 2.63 -11.48
CA GLU A 55 -0.32 2.32 -11.28
C GLU A 55 -0.07 1.40 -10.08
N PHE A 56 -1.08 1.18 -9.24
CA PHE A 56 -0.97 0.25 -8.13
C PHE A 56 -0.98 -1.19 -8.65
N PRO A 57 -0.10 -2.07 -8.13
CA PRO A 57 -0.18 -3.50 -8.41
C PRO A 57 -1.55 -4.06 -8.01
N ASP A 58 -1.98 -5.10 -8.71
CA ASP A 58 -3.21 -5.80 -8.41
C ASP A 58 -3.22 -6.27 -6.93
N GLY A 59 -4.29 -5.93 -6.22
CA GLY A 59 -4.47 -6.29 -4.81
C GLY A 59 -3.73 -5.40 -3.80
N ALA A 60 -2.85 -4.48 -4.22
CA ALA A 60 -2.13 -3.60 -3.30
C ALA A 60 -3.09 -2.72 -2.46
N VAL A 61 -4.15 -2.18 -3.10
CA VAL A 61 -5.17 -1.38 -2.40
C VAL A 61 -5.85 -2.19 -1.31
N SER A 62 -6.37 -3.37 -1.65
CA SER A 62 -7.04 -4.26 -0.69
C SER A 62 -6.08 -4.72 0.42
N TYR A 63 -4.85 -5.08 0.07
CA TYR A 63 -3.83 -5.54 1.02
C TYR A 63 -3.45 -4.45 2.04
N VAL A 64 -3.32 -3.19 1.61
CA VAL A 64 -3.05 -2.08 2.53
C VAL A 64 -4.31 -1.71 3.31
N ALA A 65 -5.49 -1.77 2.69
CA ALA A 65 -6.77 -1.51 3.35
C ALA A 65 -7.02 -2.43 4.55
N GLU A 66 -6.71 -3.73 4.41
CA GLU A 66 -6.76 -4.69 5.51
C GLU A 66 -5.86 -4.29 6.69
N GLN A 67 -4.62 -3.87 6.41
CA GLN A 67 -3.67 -3.45 7.44
C GLN A 67 -4.14 -2.19 8.19
N VAL A 68 -4.73 -1.21 7.49
CA VAL A 68 -5.20 0.03 8.11
C VAL A 68 -6.63 -0.05 8.67
N GLY A 69 -7.28 -1.21 8.56
CA GLY A 69 -8.63 -1.46 9.07
C GLY A 69 -9.73 -0.74 8.28
N VAL A 70 -9.51 -0.49 6.99
CA VAL A 70 -10.52 0.09 6.09
C VAL A 70 -11.19 -1.06 5.33
N VAL A 71 -12.49 -1.24 5.55
CA VAL A 71 -13.31 -2.12 4.72
C VAL A 71 -13.59 -1.36 3.43
N GLU A 72 -13.21 -1.94 2.29
CA GLU A 72 -13.76 -1.52 0.99
C GLU A 72 -15.29 -1.61 1.11
N ALA A 73 -15.99 -0.49 0.95
CA ALA A 73 -17.43 -0.52 0.86
C ALA A 73 -17.76 -1.27 -0.42
N GLY A 74 -18.24 -2.52 -0.27
CA GLY A 74 -18.56 -3.39 -1.40
C GLY A 74 -19.36 -2.64 -2.46
N VAL A 75 -18.79 -2.58 -3.67
CA VAL A 75 -19.51 -2.19 -4.89
C VAL A 75 -20.25 -3.40 -5.43
#